data_AF-A0AAU3DXV1-F1
#
_entry.id   AF-A0AAU3DXV1-F1
#
_cell.length_a   1.000
_cell.length_b   1.000
_cell.length_c   1.000
_cell.angle_alpha   90.00
_cell.angle_beta   90.00
_cell.angle_gamma   90.00
#
_symmetry.space_group_name_H-M   'P 1'
#
loop_
_entity.id
_entity.type
_entity.pdbx_description
1 polymer ?
#
loop_
_entity_poly.entity_id
_entity_poly.type
_entity_poly.pdbx_seq_one_letter_code
_entity_poly.pdbx_strand_id
1 'polypeptide(L)'
;MRCEQWREILSAQLDGEETPAEGAAADGHLDTCGDCRAWFDTAAAVTRRARTRVVSPVPDLADAVLAAVPAGASPRRWTPAWQGRLVAGLRAALGLVGAVQLVLGLAQIGRGAVVAHAHAAGQHLWHESAAWNVAVGAGFLFVAARRFPPAGVLPMLSAFVATLVLLSVNDLMTGQVAASRLVSHGFLVVGWVLTVLLSRPPLRPGGPSPRQGRSRGSRWRVEPDQSEQPAPLRLVPPQPYAAQANDRRAA
;
A
#
# COMPACT_ATOMS: atom_id res chain seq x y z
N MET A 1 23.34 19.57 18.10
CA MET A 1 22.31 18.54 17.86
C MET A 1 22.68 17.28 18.62
N ARG A 2 21.71 16.50 19.10
CA ARG A 2 22.01 15.21 19.75
C ARG A 2 22.39 14.19 18.68
N CYS A 3 23.37 13.34 18.96
CA CYS A 3 23.87 12.30 18.04
C CYS A 3 22.76 11.39 17.49
N GLU A 4 21.65 11.22 18.21
CA GLU A 4 20.51 10.41 17.75
C GLU A 4 19.88 10.94 16.46
N GLN A 5 19.76 12.26 16.31
CA GLN A 5 19.18 12.85 15.10
C GLN A 5 20.08 12.63 13.88
N TRP A 6 21.39 12.62 14.08
CA TRP A 6 22.34 12.29 13.02
C TRP A 6 22.31 10.81 12.65
N ARG A 7 22.12 9.92 13.63
CA ARG A 7 21.95 8.48 13.36
C ARG A 7 20.70 8.18 12.53
N GLU A 8 19.60 8.92 12.72
CA GLU A 8 18.42 8.80 11.85
C GLU A 8 18.75 9.14 10.39
N ILE A 9 19.44 10.27 10.15
CA ILE A 9 19.84 10.69 8.79
C ILE A 9 20.83 9.69 8.17
N LEU A 10 21.84 9.26 8.94
CA LEU A 10 22.82 8.28 8.48
C LEU A 10 22.18 6.91 8.22
N SER A 11 21.12 6.53 8.96
CA SER A 11 20.33 5.34 8.66
C SER A 11 19.59 5.48 7.32
N ALA A 12 18.94 6.63 7.09
CA ALA A 12 18.28 6.91 5.81
C ALA A 12 19.27 6.85 4.63
N GLN A 13 20.52 7.30 4.85
CA GLN A 13 21.60 7.23 3.87
C GLN A 13 21.98 5.80 3.47
N LEU A 14 21.94 4.83 4.41
CA LEU A 14 22.19 3.41 4.08
C LEU A 14 21.11 2.80 3.18
N ASP A 15 19.91 3.38 3.20
CA ASP A 15 18.76 2.97 2.39
C ASP A 15 18.57 3.83 1.13
N GLY A 16 19.31 4.95 1.00
CA GLY A 16 19.22 5.88 -0.13
C GLY A 16 17.99 6.78 -0.09
N GLU A 17 17.46 7.04 1.12
CA GLU A 17 16.24 7.82 1.37
C GLU A 17 16.54 9.24 1.89
N GLU A 18 17.82 9.61 2.01
CA GLU A 18 18.23 10.94 2.42
C GLU A 18 18.05 11.98 1.30
N THR A 19 17.74 13.22 1.68
CA THR A 19 17.83 14.34 0.73
C THR A 19 19.30 14.75 0.52
N PRO A 20 19.65 15.38 -0.61
CA PRO A 20 21.02 15.85 -0.85
C PRO A 20 21.56 16.82 0.22
N ALA A 21 20.67 17.62 0.81
CA ALA A 21 21.03 18.55 1.88
C ALA A 21 21.32 17.83 3.20
N GLU A 22 20.55 16.79 3.52
CA GLU A 22 20.77 15.95 4.71
C GLU A 22 22.07 15.15 4.58
N GLY A 23 22.36 14.59 3.41
CA GLY A 23 23.62 13.89 3.14
C GLY A 23 24.85 14.78 3.39
N ALA A 24 24.88 15.98 2.79
CA ALA A 24 25.99 16.91 2.99
C ALA A 24 26.17 17.35 4.47
N ALA A 25 25.06 17.52 5.19
CA ALA A 25 25.10 17.87 6.61
C ALA A 25 25.60 16.70 7.49
N ALA A 26 25.18 15.47 7.17
CA ALA A 26 25.60 14.27 7.87
C ALA A 26 27.10 13.97 7.64
N ASP A 27 27.60 14.17 6.42
CA ASP A 27 29.03 14.05 6.10
C ASP A 27 29.87 15.01 6.96
N GLY A 28 29.45 16.29 7.04
CA GLY A 28 30.12 17.28 7.91
C GLY A 28 30.05 16.92 9.41
N HIS A 29 29.02 16.19 9.85
CA HIS A 29 28.96 15.69 11.22
C HIS A 29 29.93 14.52 11.44
N LEU A 30 30.08 13.61 10.46
CA LEU A 30 31.04 12.50 10.54
C LEU A 30 32.49 13.00 10.66
N ASP A 31 32.83 14.13 10.05
CA ASP A 31 34.16 14.74 10.20
C ASP A 31 34.51 15.10 11.66
N THR A 32 33.49 15.48 12.45
CA THR A 32 33.66 16.01 13.81
C THR A 32 33.31 15.03 14.91
N CYS A 33 32.55 13.96 14.63
CA CYS A 33 32.09 13.01 15.65
C CYS A 33 32.66 11.59 15.43
N GLY A 34 33.49 11.12 16.37
CA GLY A 34 34.03 9.75 16.34
C GLY A 34 32.97 8.68 16.58
N ASP A 35 32.03 8.92 17.50
CA ASP A 35 30.99 7.96 17.88
C ASP A 35 30.02 7.68 16.73
N CYS A 36 29.62 8.72 15.99
CA CYS A 36 28.74 8.56 14.82
C CYS A 36 29.47 7.86 13.66
N ARG A 37 30.78 8.09 13.47
CA ARG A 37 31.59 7.33 12.50
C ARG A 37 31.63 5.85 12.84
N ALA A 38 32.00 5.51 14.07
CA ALA A 38 32.07 4.12 14.51
C ALA A 38 30.71 3.40 14.41
N TRP A 39 29.63 4.11 14.76
CA TRP A 39 28.26 3.61 14.59
C TRP A 39 27.93 3.36 13.10
N PHE A 40 28.22 4.32 12.22
CA PHE A 40 27.89 4.23 10.80
C PHE A 40 28.67 3.10 10.11
N ASP A 41 29.96 2.94 10.41
CA ASP A 41 30.78 1.84 9.88
C ASP A 41 30.22 0.46 10.29
N THR A 42 29.78 0.35 11.55
CA THR A 42 29.15 -0.86 12.08
C THR A 42 27.83 -1.14 11.38
N ALA A 43 26.97 -0.13 11.25
CA ALA A 43 25.69 -0.23 10.57
C ALA A 43 25.87 -0.62 9.09
N ALA A 44 26.78 0.03 8.37
CA ALA A 44 27.12 -0.29 6.98
C ALA A 44 27.62 -1.73 6.82
N ALA A 45 28.45 -2.22 7.76
CA ALA A 45 28.93 -3.60 7.74
C ALA A 45 27.80 -4.63 7.95
N VAL A 46 26.86 -4.35 8.84
CA VAL A 46 25.66 -5.20 9.06
C VAL A 46 24.76 -5.16 7.82
N THR A 47 24.46 -3.98 7.28
CA THR A 47 23.64 -3.81 6.07
C THR A 47 24.22 -4.56 4.88
N ARG A 48 25.55 -4.49 4.68
CA ARG A 48 26.22 -5.28 3.64
C ARG A 48 26.00 -6.77 3.84
N ARG A 49 26.30 -7.32 5.03
CA ARG A 49 26.12 -8.75 5.33
C ARG A 49 24.67 -9.22 5.16
N ALA A 50 23.71 -8.40 5.56
CA ALA A 50 22.29 -8.70 5.42
C ALA A 50 21.84 -8.71 3.95
N ARG A 51 22.36 -7.79 3.12
CA ARG A 51 22.07 -7.72 1.69
C ARG A 51 22.81 -8.79 0.88
N THR A 52 24.03 -9.14 1.27
CA THR A 52 24.83 -10.19 0.61
C THR A 52 24.58 -11.55 1.27
N ARG A 53 23.41 -12.13 1.02
CA ARG A 53 23.16 -13.54 1.33
C ARG A 53 23.53 -14.37 0.11
N VAL A 54 24.26 -15.47 0.31
CA VAL A 54 24.42 -16.50 -0.73
C VAL A 54 23.03 -16.96 -1.10
N VAL A 55 22.60 -16.64 -2.32
CA VAL A 55 21.35 -17.14 -2.88
C VAL A 55 21.53 -18.63 -3.04
N SER A 56 20.91 -19.41 -2.16
CA SER A 56 20.76 -20.84 -2.38
C SER A 56 20.06 -21.02 -3.72
N PRO A 57 20.43 -22.00 -4.56
CA PRO A 57 19.79 -22.21 -5.85
C PRO A 57 18.27 -22.31 -5.66
N VAL A 58 17.56 -21.26 -6.07
CA VAL A 58 16.10 -21.19 -6.05
C VAL A 58 15.62 -21.78 -7.38
N PRO A 59 14.53 -22.57 -7.40
CA PRO A 59 13.92 -23.01 -8.65
C PRO A 59 13.71 -21.81 -9.59
N ASP A 60 14.05 -21.97 -10.86
CA ASP A 60 13.73 -20.94 -11.85
C ASP A 60 12.21 -20.87 -12.00
N LEU A 61 11.62 -19.80 -11.48
CA LEU A 61 10.19 -19.53 -11.55
C LEU A 61 9.84 -18.62 -12.73
N ALA A 62 10.79 -18.30 -13.62
CA ALA A 62 10.54 -17.38 -14.74
C ALA A 62 9.32 -17.83 -15.57
N ASP A 63 9.26 -19.10 -15.95
CA ASP A 63 8.15 -19.64 -16.72
C ASP A 63 6.84 -19.70 -15.92
N ALA A 64 6.91 -20.07 -14.63
CA ALA A 64 5.73 -20.10 -13.76
C ALA A 64 5.15 -18.70 -13.52
N VAL A 65 6.01 -17.69 -13.39
CA VAL A 65 5.62 -16.28 -13.27
C VAL A 65 5.05 -15.77 -14.60
N LEU A 66 5.70 -16.05 -15.72
CA LEU A 66 5.22 -15.66 -17.05
C LEU A 66 3.88 -16.32 -17.40
N ALA A 67 3.67 -17.57 -16.98
CA ALA A 67 2.39 -18.27 -17.13
C ALA A 67 1.30 -17.73 -16.19
N ALA A 68 1.67 -17.23 -15.01
CA ALA A 68 0.74 -16.60 -14.07
C ALA A 68 0.33 -15.17 -14.49
N VAL A 69 1.09 -14.53 -15.39
CA VAL A 69 0.67 -13.28 -16.02
C VAL A 69 -0.42 -13.60 -17.03
N PRO A 70 -1.66 -13.07 -16.87
CA PRO A 70 -2.73 -13.32 -17.83
C PRO A 70 -2.27 -12.91 -19.23
N ALA A 71 -2.39 -13.83 -20.19
CA ALA A 71 -2.16 -13.56 -21.62
C ALA A 71 -3.08 -12.40 -22.05
N GLY A 72 -2.55 -11.18 -22.02
CA GLY A 72 -3.38 -9.97 -22.08
C GLY A 72 -2.78 -8.75 -21.36
N ALA A 73 -1.73 -8.92 -20.55
CA ALA A 73 -0.97 -7.81 -19.94
C ALA A 73 -0.08 -7.03 -20.93
N SER A 74 -0.56 -6.83 -22.16
CA SER A 74 -0.01 -5.85 -23.10
C SER A 74 -0.33 -4.45 -22.54
N PRO A 75 0.67 -3.60 -22.23
CA PRO A 75 0.38 -2.31 -21.60
C PRO A 75 -0.27 -1.28 -22.55
N ARG A 76 -0.49 -1.60 -23.83
CA ARG A 76 -0.68 -0.55 -24.84
C ARG A 76 -1.59 -0.82 -26.02
N ARG A 77 -2.24 -1.97 -26.16
CA ARG A 77 -3.08 -2.20 -27.35
C ARG A 77 -4.48 -2.61 -26.95
N TRP A 78 -5.33 -1.58 -26.88
CA TRP A 78 -6.78 -1.66 -26.96
C TRP A 78 -7.52 -1.88 -25.64
N THR A 79 -7.43 -0.92 -24.71
CA THR A 79 -8.62 -0.64 -23.91
C THR A 79 -9.58 0.14 -24.80
N PRO A 80 -10.67 -0.46 -25.30
CA PRO A 80 -11.59 0.24 -26.19
C PRO A 80 -12.14 1.49 -25.50
N ALA A 81 -12.29 2.59 -26.24
CA ALA A 81 -12.64 3.91 -25.70
C ALA A 81 -13.91 3.92 -24.81
N TRP A 82 -14.82 2.96 -25.01
CA TRP A 82 -16.00 2.77 -24.16
C TRP A 82 -15.67 2.37 -22.71
N GLN A 83 -14.57 1.65 -22.46
CA GLN A 83 -14.15 1.29 -21.10
C GLN A 83 -13.74 2.52 -20.29
N GLY A 84 -13.01 3.46 -20.90
CA GLY A 84 -12.67 4.72 -20.25
C GLY A 84 -13.92 5.54 -19.89
N ARG A 85 -14.89 5.59 -20.81
CA ARG A 85 -16.19 6.25 -20.58
C ARG A 85 -17.01 5.55 -19.49
N LEU A 86 -17.05 4.23 -19.48
CA LEU A 86 -17.73 3.44 -18.45
C LEU A 86 -17.10 3.70 -17.08
N VAL A 87 -15.77 3.64 -16.97
CA VAL A 87 -15.04 3.86 -15.72
C VAL A 87 -15.23 5.30 -15.21
N ALA A 88 -15.23 6.29 -16.10
CA ALA A 88 -15.56 7.67 -15.75
C ALA A 88 -17.01 7.79 -15.26
N GLY A 89 -17.96 7.14 -15.94
CA GLY A 89 -19.36 7.08 -15.55
C GLY A 89 -19.58 6.44 -14.19
N LEU A 90 -18.89 5.33 -13.89
CA LEU A 90 -18.94 4.65 -12.59
C LEU A 90 -18.38 5.51 -11.47
N ARG A 91 -17.27 6.24 -11.71
CA ARG A 91 -16.73 7.20 -10.75
C ARG A 91 -17.66 8.38 -10.53
N ALA A 92 -18.27 8.91 -11.59
CA ALA A 92 -19.25 9.99 -11.48
C ALA A 92 -20.49 9.55 -10.69
N ALA A 93 -21.01 8.35 -10.96
CA ALA A 93 -22.11 7.75 -10.22
C ALA A 93 -21.76 7.54 -8.75
N LEU A 94 -20.57 7.00 -8.46
CA LEU A 94 -20.09 6.83 -7.08
C LEU A 94 -19.93 8.17 -6.37
N GLY A 95 -19.41 9.18 -7.06
CA GLY A 95 -19.31 10.55 -6.53
C GLY A 95 -20.67 11.15 -6.22
N LEU A 96 -21.66 10.97 -7.10
CA LEU A 96 -23.03 11.42 -6.87
C LEU A 96 -23.67 10.72 -5.66
N VAL A 97 -23.55 9.39 -5.58
CA VAL A 97 -24.04 8.61 -4.43
C VAL A 97 -23.36 9.07 -3.13
N GLY A 98 -22.04 9.27 -3.15
CA GLY A 98 -21.28 9.79 -2.02
C GLY A 98 -21.73 11.18 -1.58
N ALA A 99 -21.97 12.09 -2.53
CA ALA A 99 -22.47 13.43 -2.26
C ALA A 99 -23.87 13.41 -1.64
N VAL A 100 -24.78 12.60 -2.19
CA VAL A 100 -26.13 12.42 -1.62
C VAL A 100 -26.04 11.87 -0.20
N GLN A 101 -25.25 10.82 0.05
CA GLN A 101 -25.09 10.26 1.39
C GLN A 101 -24.50 11.25 2.39
N LEU A 102 -23.51 12.04 1.95
CA LEU A 102 -22.89 13.09 2.76
C LEU A 102 -23.91 14.16 3.15
N VAL A 103 -24.66 14.67 2.18
CA VAL A 103 -25.71 15.68 2.41
C VAL A 103 -26.80 15.14 3.33
N LEU A 104 -27.24 13.89 3.13
CA LEU A 104 -28.22 13.25 4.00
C LEU A 104 -27.69 13.08 5.44
N GLY A 105 -26.41 12.71 5.61
CA GLY A 105 -25.76 12.60 6.92
C GLY A 105 -25.65 13.97 7.62
N LEU A 106 -25.22 15.01 6.89
CA LEU A 106 -25.15 16.38 7.43
C LEU A 106 -26.55 16.94 7.76
N ALA A 107 -27.54 16.68 6.92
CA ALA A 107 -28.93 17.06 7.15
C ALA A 107 -29.57 16.28 8.30
N GLN A 108 -29.12 15.05 8.58
CA GLN A 108 -29.43 14.38 9.83
C GLN A 108 -28.89 15.25 10.95
N ILE A 109 -27.56 15.42 11.09
CA ILE A 109 -26.90 16.22 12.15
C ILE A 109 -27.62 17.55 12.43
N GLY A 110 -27.92 18.32 11.39
CA GLY A 110 -28.61 19.61 11.50
C GLY A 110 -30.04 19.50 12.05
N ARG A 111 -30.83 18.49 11.66
CA ARG A 111 -32.19 18.30 12.18
C ARG A 111 -32.22 17.83 13.64
N GLY A 112 -31.25 17.04 14.08
CA GLY A 112 -31.16 16.63 15.49
C GLY A 112 -30.87 17.77 16.46
N ALA A 113 -30.15 18.80 16.00
CA ALA A 113 -29.91 20.02 16.78
C ALA A 113 -31.20 20.84 17.03
N VAL A 114 -32.19 20.76 16.12
CA VAL A 114 -33.46 21.51 16.22
C VAL A 114 -34.50 20.77 17.08
N VAL A 115 -34.40 19.43 17.20
CA VAL A 115 -35.34 18.57 17.97
C VAL A 115 -34.82 18.26 19.39
N ALA A 116 -33.77 18.94 19.84
CA ALA A 116 -32.96 18.61 21.02
C ALA A 116 -33.69 18.63 22.39
N HIS A 117 -35.00 18.86 22.46
CA HIS A 117 -35.76 19.00 23.70
C HIS A 117 -36.43 17.71 24.21
N ALA A 118 -36.26 16.55 23.55
CA ALA A 118 -37.04 15.35 23.89
C ALA A 118 -36.31 14.26 24.69
N HIS A 119 -35.17 13.67 24.27
CA HIS A 119 -34.59 12.51 25.00
C HIS A 119 -33.06 12.35 24.86
N ALA A 120 -32.33 12.30 25.99
CA ALA A 120 -30.87 12.18 26.04
C ALA A 120 -30.30 10.80 25.61
N ALA A 121 -31.00 9.70 25.88
CA ALA A 121 -30.50 8.36 25.56
C ALA A 121 -30.52 8.04 24.04
N GLY A 122 -31.46 8.63 23.28
CA GLY A 122 -31.56 8.44 21.83
C GLY A 122 -30.61 9.32 21.01
N GLN A 123 -30.10 10.41 21.58
CA GLN A 123 -29.22 11.35 20.86
C GLN A 123 -27.85 10.72 20.54
N HIS A 124 -27.26 9.94 21.45
CA HIS A 124 -25.95 9.32 21.22
C HIS A 124 -25.94 8.36 20.01
N LEU A 125 -26.91 7.43 19.95
CA LEU A 125 -27.06 6.49 18.83
C LEU A 125 -27.36 7.22 17.51
N TRP A 126 -28.10 8.32 17.59
CA TRP A 126 -28.43 9.13 16.43
C TRP A 126 -27.21 9.89 15.90
N HIS A 127 -26.40 10.51 16.76
CA HIS A 127 -25.15 11.17 16.37
C HIS A 127 -24.13 10.19 15.78
N GLU A 128 -24.01 9.01 16.38
CA GLU A 128 -23.16 7.95 15.85
C GLU A 128 -23.60 7.51 14.45
N SER A 129 -24.91 7.26 14.26
CA SER A 129 -25.45 6.88 12.94
C SER A 129 -25.25 7.97 11.87
N ALA A 130 -25.37 9.24 12.25
CA ALA A 130 -25.15 10.36 11.35
C ALA A 130 -23.66 10.50 10.98
N ALA A 131 -22.75 10.34 11.96
CA ALA A 131 -21.31 10.33 11.73
C ALA A 131 -20.89 9.20 10.77
N TRP A 132 -21.46 8.00 10.93
CA TRP A 132 -21.23 6.89 10.00
C TRP A 132 -21.69 7.21 8.57
N ASN A 133 -22.87 7.82 8.39
CA ASN A 133 -23.36 8.23 7.07
C ASN A 133 -22.45 9.26 6.40
N VAL A 134 -21.98 10.25 7.16
CA VAL A 134 -21.01 11.25 6.70
C VAL A 134 -19.70 10.58 6.30
N ALA A 135 -19.16 9.69 7.13
CA ALA A 135 -17.91 8.99 6.88
C ALA A 135 -17.96 8.11 5.63
N VAL A 136 -19.05 7.35 5.45
CA VAL A 136 -19.24 6.50 4.25
C VAL A 136 -19.40 7.36 2.99
N GLY A 137 -20.18 8.45 3.06
CA GLY A 137 -20.32 9.40 1.94
C GLY A 137 -18.98 10.02 1.54
N ALA A 138 -18.19 10.47 2.51
CA ALA A 138 -16.83 10.98 2.29
C ALA A 138 -15.90 9.91 1.72
N GLY A 139 -16.00 8.66 2.19
CA GLY A 139 -15.28 7.51 1.66
C GLY A 139 -15.58 7.25 0.17
N PHE A 140 -16.85 7.31 -0.24
CA PHE A 140 -17.24 7.18 -1.65
C PHE A 140 -16.72 8.33 -2.51
N LEU A 141 -16.77 9.57 -2.03
CA LEU A 141 -16.18 10.72 -2.72
C LEU A 141 -14.66 10.56 -2.88
N PHE A 142 -13.99 10.10 -1.82
CA PHE A 142 -12.55 9.82 -1.86
C PHE A 142 -12.21 8.74 -2.89
N VAL A 143 -12.95 7.63 -2.92
CA VAL A 143 -12.76 6.57 -3.92
C VAL A 143 -13.04 7.07 -5.34
N ALA A 144 -14.08 7.88 -5.53
CA ALA A 144 -14.41 8.48 -6.82
C ALA A 144 -13.28 9.39 -7.34
N ALA A 145 -12.63 10.16 -6.45
CA ALA A 145 -11.52 11.05 -6.80
C ALA A 145 -10.17 10.32 -6.98
N ARG A 146 -9.99 9.13 -6.39
CA ARG A 146 -8.70 8.41 -6.40
C ARG A 146 -8.42 7.71 -7.73
N ARG A 147 -7.15 7.77 -8.16
CA ARG A 147 -6.64 7.05 -9.35
C ARG A 147 -6.25 5.60 -9.06
N PHE A 148 -6.06 5.23 -7.80
CA PHE A 148 -5.62 3.90 -7.36
C PHE A 148 -6.80 3.02 -6.89
N PRO A 149 -6.67 1.68 -6.96
CA PRO A 149 -7.75 0.77 -6.58
C PRO A 149 -8.11 0.89 -5.09
N PRO A 150 -9.39 0.75 -4.71
CA PRO A 150 -9.87 0.90 -3.32
C PRO A 150 -9.62 -0.35 -2.45
N ALA A 151 -8.49 -1.04 -2.64
CA ALA A 151 -8.25 -2.37 -2.06
C ALA A 151 -8.33 -2.39 -0.51
N GLY A 152 -7.89 -1.34 0.17
CA GLY A 152 -7.92 -1.26 1.63
C GLY A 152 -9.31 -1.00 2.24
N VAL A 153 -10.23 -0.37 1.51
CA VAL A 153 -11.55 0.04 2.05
C VAL A 153 -12.59 -1.07 1.90
N LEU A 154 -12.43 -1.93 0.90
CA LEU A 154 -13.42 -2.94 0.53
C LEU A 154 -13.74 -3.97 1.62
N PRO A 155 -12.79 -4.57 2.36
CA PRO A 155 -13.11 -5.56 3.38
C PRO A 155 -13.98 -4.96 4.50
N MET A 156 -13.57 -3.81 5.03
CA MET A 156 -14.31 -3.08 6.07
C MET A 156 -15.71 -2.69 5.58
N LEU A 157 -15.81 -2.09 4.40
CA LEU A 157 -17.09 -1.67 3.83
C LEU A 157 -18.02 -2.87 3.56
N SER A 158 -17.47 -4.00 3.12
CA SER A 158 -18.26 -5.21 2.84
C SER A 158 -18.82 -5.82 4.12
N ALA A 159 -18.02 -5.90 5.19
CA ALA A 159 -18.50 -6.34 6.51
C ALA A 159 -19.62 -5.42 7.02
N PHE A 160 -19.44 -4.10 6.90
CA PHE A 160 -20.45 -3.13 7.29
C PHE A 160 -21.77 -3.30 6.51
N VAL A 161 -21.70 -3.40 5.18
CA VAL A 161 -22.87 -3.60 4.30
C VAL A 161 -23.59 -4.91 4.62
N ALA A 162 -22.85 -6.01 4.82
CA ALA A 162 -23.44 -7.30 5.14
C ALA A 162 -24.24 -7.26 6.45
N THR A 163 -23.66 -6.70 7.51
CA THR A 163 -24.35 -6.50 8.79
C THR A 163 -25.57 -5.61 8.64
N LEU A 164 -25.45 -4.50 7.90
CA LEU A 164 -26.55 -3.56 7.68
C LEU A 164 -27.71 -4.19 6.91
N VAL A 165 -27.44 -5.04 5.92
CA VAL A 165 -28.46 -5.80 5.17
C VAL A 165 -29.14 -6.81 6.10
N LEU A 166 -28.39 -7.57 6.91
CA LEU A 166 -28.95 -8.53 7.87
C LEU A 166 -29.91 -7.83 8.86
N LEU A 167 -29.48 -6.71 9.44
CA LEU A 167 -30.32 -5.91 10.35
C LEU A 167 -31.55 -5.35 9.63
N SER A 168 -31.40 -4.84 8.41
CA SER A 168 -32.53 -4.30 7.63
C SER A 168 -33.57 -5.38 7.29
N VAL A 169 -33.12 -6.59 6.97
CA VAL A 169 -33.99 -7.75 6.72
C VAL A 169 -34.73 -8.16 8.00
N ASN A 170 -34.05 -8.14 9.15
CA ASN A 170 -34.68 -8.38 10.46
C ASN A 170 -35.74 -7.31 10.80
N ASP A 171 -35.42 -6.03 10.59
CA ASP A 171 -36.35 -4.92 10.82
C ASP A 171 -37.60 -5.05 9.93
N LEU A 172 -37.43 -5.52 8.68
CA LEU A 172 -38.52 -5.77 7.74
C LEU A 172 -39.42 -6.91 8.19
N MET A 173 -38.84 -8.02 8.67
CA MET A 173 -39.60 -9.16 9.20
C MET A 173 -40.38 -8.81 10.47
N THR A 174 -39.86 -7.91 11.30
CA THR A 174 -40.49 -7.47 12.55
C THR A 174 -41.46 -6.28 12.37
N GLY A 175 -41.61 -5.78 11.13
CA GLY A 175 -42.53 -4.68 10.80
C GLY A 175 -42.07 -3.30 11.32
N GLN A 176 -40.80 -3.14 11.69
CA GLN A 176 -40.26 -1.94 12.36
C GLN A 176 -39.60 -0.94 11.39
N VAL A 177 -40.03 -0.86 10.13
CA VAL A 177 -39.28 -0.11 9.09
C VAL A 177 -39.89 1.25 8.75
N ALA A 178 -39.14 2.32 9.02
CA ALA A 178 -39.38 3.61 8.38
C ALA A 178 -38.88 3.60 6.92
N ALA A 179 -39.75 3.89 5.95
CA ALA A 179 -39.40 3.88 4.52
C ALA A 179 -38.18 4.76 4.18
N SER A 180 -38.01 5.88 4.88
CA SER A 180 -36.85 6.77 4.74
C SER A 180 -35.52 6.10 5.12
N ARG A 181 -35.54 5.20 6.10
CA ARG A 181 -34.35 4.46 6.56
C ARG A 181 -33.91 3.45 5.51
N LEU A 182 -34.87 2.72 4.93
CA LEU A 182 -34.61 1.73 3.89
C LEU A 182 -34.03 2.38 2.62
N VAL A 183 -34.53 3.56 2.24
CA VAL A 183 -33.99 4.33 1.11
C VAL A 183 -32.52 4.72 1.35
N SER A 184 -32.19 5.20 2.55
CA SER A 184 -30.80 5.57 2.90
C SER A 184 -29.84 4.38 2.88
N HIS A 185 -30.30 3.20 3.30
CA HIS A 185 -29.55 1.95 3.20
C HIS A 185 -29.33 1.53 1.74
N GLY A 186 -30.32 1.75 0.87
CA GLY A 186 -30.22 1.47 -0.56
C GLY A 186 -29.07 2.24 -1.23
N PHE A 187 -28.90 3.53 -0.94
CA PHE A 187 -27.77 4.33 -1.45
C PHE A 187 -26.42 3.75 -1.03
N LEU A 188 -26.32 3.28 0.20
CA LEU A 188 -25.09 2.69 0.73
C LEU A 188 -24.73 1.38 0.02
N VAL A 189 -25.72 0.51 -0.21
CA VAL A 189 -25.55 -0.73 -0.98
C VAL A 189 -25.12 -0.43 -2.41
N VAL A 190 -25.74 0.56 -3.07
CA VAL A 190 -25.36 0.99 -4.43
C VAL A 190 -23.91 1.49 -4.47
N GLY A 191 -23.51 2.33 -3.51
CA GLY A 191 -22.13 2.82 -3.41
C GLY A 191 -21.12 1.68 -3.21
N TRP A 192 -21.47 0.67 -2.40
CA TRP A 192 -20.65 -0.54 -2.24
C TRP A 192 -20.53 -1.33 -3.54
N VAL A 193 -21.63 -1.58 -4.26
CA VAL A 193 -21.62 -2.28 -5.56
C VAL A 193 -20.72 -1.55 -6.57
N LEU A 194 -20.83 -0.23 -6.65
CA LEU A 194 -19.98 0.60 -7.53
C LEU A 194 -18.50 0.49 -7.14
N THR A 195 -18.19 0.47 -5.85
CA THR A 195 -16.82 0.30 -5.33
C THR A 195 -16.25 -1.08 -5.66
N VAL A 196 -17.05 -2.14 -5.52
CA VAL A 196 -16.69 -3.52 -5.92
C VAL A 196 -16.49 -3.63 -7.43
N LEU A 197 -17.30 -2.93 -8.23
CA LEU A 197 -17.14 -2.93 -9.69
C LEU A 197 -15.83 -2.23 -10.08
N LEU A 198 -15.53 -1.07 -9.49
CA LEU A 198 -14.28 -0.32 -9.75
C LEU A 198 -13.00 -1.04 -9.30
N SER A 199 -13.08 -2.06 -8.44
CA SER A 199 -11.92 -2.85 -8.01
C SER A 199 -11.58 -4.02 -8.94
N ARG A 200 -12.48 -4.36 -9.87
CA ARG A 200 -12.32 -5.46 -10.81
C ARG A 200 -11.10 -5.23 -11.73
N PRO A 201 -10.25 -6.25 -11.96
CA PRO A 201 -9.09 -6.16 -12.86
C PRO A 201 -9.34 -5.48 -14.21
N PRO A 202 -10.42 -5.77 -14.96
CA PRO A 202 -10.66 -5.15 -16.28
C PRO A 202 -10.97 -3.65 -16.23
N LEU A 203 -11.32 -3.11 -15.05
CA LEU A 203 -11.67 -1.70 -14.84
C LEU A 203 -10.56 -0.91 -14.14
N ARG A 204 -9.43 -1.57 -13.83
CA ARG A 204 -8.27 -0.89 -13.27
C ARG A 204 -7.69 0.04 -14.33
N PRO A 205 -7.53 1.34 -14.03
CA PRO A 205 -6.72 2.21 -14.87
C PRO A 205 -5.37 1.52 -15.07
N GLY A 206 -4.93 1.38 -16.32
CA GLY A 206 -3.59 0.89 -16.61
C GLY A 206 -2.61 1.60 -15.69
N GLY A 207 -1.79 0.83 -14.97
CA GLY A 207 -0.81 1.37 -14.02
C GLY A 207 0.03 2.46 -14.67
N PRO A 208 0.69 3.32 -13.88
CA PRO A 208 1.52 4.39 -14.42
C PRO A 208 2.37 3.79 -15.53
N SER A 209 2.18 4.30 -16.76
CA SER A 209 3.06 3.98 -17.86
C SER A 209 4.47 4.11 -17.31
N PRO A 210 5.36 3.10 -17.48
CA PRO A 210 6.77 3.37 -17.28
C PRO A 210 7.01 4.63 -18.10
N ARG A 211 7.43 5.70 -17.44
CA ARG A 211 8.02 6.83 -18.14
C ARG A 211 9.16 6.18 -18.89
N GLN A 212 8.92 5.81 -20.15
CA GLN A 212 9.93 5.71 -21.17
C GLN A 212 10.40 7.15 -21.36
N GLY A 213 11.09 7.69 -20.36
CA GLY A 213 12.33 8.35 -20.68
C GLY A 213 13.08 7.29 -21.48
N ARG A 214 13.01 7.39 -22.80
CA ARG A 214 14.09 6.89 -23.63
C ARG A 214 15.32 7.54 -23.01
N SER A 215 15.99 6.82 -22.10
CA SER A 215 17.38 7.11 -21.84
C SER A 215 17.99 7.07 -23.23
N ARG A 216 18.47 8.23 -23.66
CA ARG A 216 19.17 8.41 -24.93
C ARG A 216 20.17 7.27 -24.97
N GLY A 217 19.99 6.34 -25.91
CA GLY A 217 20.57 5.00 -25.86
C GLY A 217 21.99 5.02 -25.30
N SER A 218 22.13 4.50 -24.09
CA SER A 218 23.42 4.14 -23.54
C SER A 218 24.05 3.20 -24.56
N ARG A 219 25.07 3.67 -25.28
CA ARG A 219 25.89 2.88 -26.21
C ARG A 219 26.86 1.97 -25.47
N TRP A 220 26.57 1.61 -24.23
CA TRP A 220 27.36 0.64 -23.51
C TRP A 220 26.96 -0.76 -23.99
N ARG A 221 27.73 -1.24 -24.96
CA ARG A 221 27.76 -2.66 -25.34
C ARG A 221 28.79 -3.31 -24.43
N VAL A 222 28.34 -4.11 -23.47
CA VAL A 222 29.23 -5.04 -22.78
C VAL A 222 29.43 -6.18 -23.76
N GLU A 223 30.58 -6.18 -24.43
CA GLU A 223 31.09 -7.38 -25.07
C GLU A 223 31.47 -8.30 -23.91
N PRO A 224 30.77 -9.42 -23.65
CA PRO A 224 31.27 -10.39 -22.70
C PRO A 224 32.60 -10.85 -23.28
N ASP A 225 33.69 -10.63 -22.54
CA ASP A 225 35.00 -11.15 -22.86
C ASP A 225 34.82 -12.62 -23.26
N GLN A 226 35.34 -12.98 -24.42
CA GLN A 226 35.27 -14.36 -24.90
C GLN A 226 35.83 -15.21 -23.77
N SER A 227 34.99 -16.05 -23.20
CA SER A 227 35.30 -16.84 -22.03
C SER A 227 36.58 -17.64 -22.29
N GLU A 228 37.72 -17.11 -21.87
CA GLU A 228 38.92 -17.90 -21.65
C GLU A 228 38.50 -19.02 -20.71
N GLN A 229 38.76 -20.26 -21.13
CA GLN A 229 38.46 -21.43 -20.34
C GLN A 229 39.01 -21.20 -18.92
N PRO A 230 38.16 -21.30 -17.86
CA PRO A 230 38.61 -21.02 -16.52
C PRO A 230 39.79 -21.95 -16.21
N ALA A 231 40.94 -21.34 -15.90
CA ALA A 231 42.11 -22.08 -15.47
C ALA A 231 41.71 -23.04 -14.33
N PRO A 232 42.18 -24.30 -14.35
CA PRO A 232 41.78 -25.28 -13.34
C PRO A 232 42.10 -24.73 -11.95
N LEU A 233 41.06 -24.63 -11.12
CA LEU A 233 41.16 -24.13 -9.76
C LEU A 233 42.21 -24.93 -8.99
N ARG A 234 43.31 -24.27 -8.62
CA ARG A 234 44.35 -24.85 -7.77
C ARG A 234 43.84 -24.88 -6.34
N LEU A 235 43.44 -26.04 -5.86
CA LEU A 235 43.08 -26.26 -4.45
C LEU A 235 44.30 -25.93 -3.59
N VAL A 236 44.20 -24.88 -2.78
CA VAL A 236 45.17 -24.55 -1.74
C VAL A 236 44.96 -25.56 -0.60
N PRO A 237 46.00 -26.28 -0.15
CA PRO A 237 45.87 -27.18 1.00
C PRO A 237 45.42 -26.40 2.23
N PRO A 238 44.51 -26.95 3.06
CA PRO A 238 44.10 -26.29 4.29
C PRO A 238 45.32 -26.13 5.20
N GLN A 239 45.74 -24.88 5.47
CA GLN A 239 46.67 -24.61 6.56
C GLN A 239 45.99 -25.00 7.87
N PRO A 240 46.64 -25.79 8.75
CA PRO A 240 46.08 -26.13 10.04
C PRO A 240 45.93 -24.84 10.88
N TYR A 241 44.69 -24.49 11.18
CA TYR A 241 44.33 -23.41 12.08
C TYR A 241 44.77 -23.77 13.50
N ALA A 242 45.65 -22.98 14.10
CA ALA A 242 46.11 -23.14 15.48
C ALA A 242 45.02 -22.66 16.47
N ALA A 243 43.96 -23.45 16.64
CA ALA A 243 43.09 -23.33 17.79
C ALA A 243 43.02 -24.68 18.50
N GLN A 244 43.92 -24.87 19.47
CA GLN A 244 43.81 -25.94 20.45
C GLN A 244 42.88 -25.46 21.58
N ALA A 245 41.69 -26.05 21.66
CA ALA A 245 40.86 -25.97 22.87
C ALA A 245 41.44 -26.97 23.89
N ASN A 246 41.91 -26.45 25.03
CA ASN A 246 42.51 -27.26 26.08
C ASN A 246 41.41 -27.66 27.08
N ASP A 247 40.73 -28.78 26.83
CA ASP A 247 39.75 -29.34 27.76
C ASP A 247 40.48 -30.01 28.93
N ARG A 248 40.66 -29.26 30.02
CA ARG A 248 41.04 -29.83 31.32
C ARG A 248 39.83 -30.56 31.90
N ARG A 249 39.83 -31.90 31.82
CA ARG A 249 39.00 -32.72 32.72
C ARG A 249 39.73 -32.84 34.06
N ALA A 250 39.08 -32.37 35.12
CA ALA A 250 39.40 -32.74 36.50
C ALA A 250 38.98 -34.19 36.75
N ALA A 251 39.70 -34.85 37.68
CA ALA A 251 39.58 -36.24 38.10
C ALA A 251 38.17 -36.66 38.52
#